data_AF-A0A1E3REW8-F1
#
_entry.id   AF-A0A1E3REW8-F1
#
_cell.length_a   1.000
_cell.length_b   1.000
_cell.length_c   1.000
_cell.angle_alpha   90.00
_cell.angle_beta   90.00
_cell.angle_gamma   90.00
#
_symmetry.space_group_name_H-M   'P 1'
#
loop_
_entity.id
_entity.type
_entity.pdbx_description
1 polymer ?
#
loop_
_entity_poly.entity_id
_entity_poly.type
_entity_poly.pdbx_seq_one_letter_code
_entity_poly.pdbx_strand_id
1 'polypeptide(L)'
;MAIGFAVLAVVALVYTQLQKPPAECGPVIELLEFNTAQGDLIREKSENAEDLPTAADELAYREWADGLAERARKIDDPGLRFTAIDAADLAGAFVRKLPQLRADAAAQAPGGPAPQIVYEMSALDDQLQRRLGELANACAG
;
A
#
# COMPACT_ATOMS: atom_id res chain seq x y z
N MET A 1 -1.19 -46.47 -21.68
CA MET A 1 -1.84 -45.16 -21.50
C MET A 1 -0.77 -44.11 -21.21
N ALA A 2 -0.12 -43.53 -22.24
CA ALA A 2 0.92 -42.50 -22.05
C ALA A 2 0.51 -41.12 -22.60
N ILE A 3 -0.62 -41.05 -23.32
CA ILE A 3 -1.10 -39.83 -23.98
C ILE A 3 -1.83 -38.91 -22.99
N GLY A 4 -2.52 -39.47 -21.99
CA GLY A 4 -3.30 -38.69 -21.02
C GLY A 4 -2.45 -37.77 -20.12
N PHE A 5 -1.27 -38.21 -19.71
CA PHE A 5 -0.37 -37.41 -18.86
C PHE A 5 0.31 -36.26 -19.62
N ALA A 6 0.68 -36.49 -20.89
CA ALA A 6 1.31 -35.46 -21.70
C ALA A 6 0.34 -34.30 -21.99
N VAL A 7 -0.93 -34.60 -22.27
CA VAL A 7 -1.95 -33.57 -22.50
C VAL A 7 -2.23 -32.76 -21.24
N LEU A 8 -2.35 -33.39 -20.07
CA LEU A 8 -2.55 -32.68 -18.80
C LEU A 8 -1.35 -31.80 -18.43
N ALA A 9 -0.12 -32.28 -18.66
CA ALA A 9 1.09 -31.50 -18.40
C ALA A 9 1.20 -30.28 -19.33
N VAL A 10 0.86 -30.43 -20.61
CA VAL A 10 0.86 -29.31 -21.57
C VAL A 10 -0.25 -28.31 -21.25
N VAL A 11 -1.45 -28.77 -20.90
CA VAL A 11 -2.55 -27.88 -20.49
C VAL A 11 -2.18 -27.12 -19.21
N ALA A 12 -1.60 -27.79 -18.20
CA ALA A 12 -1.13 -27.13 -16.99
C ALA A 12 0.01 -26.14 -17.25
N LEU A 13 0.95 -26.47 -18.14
CA LEU A 13 2.04 -25.58 -18.54
C LEU A 13 1.55 -24.35 -19.29
N VAL A 14 0.57 -24.52 -20.19
CA VAL A 14 -0.05 -23.40 -20.92
C VAL A 14 -0.86 -22.54 -19.96
N TYR A 15 -1.62 -23.15 -19.05
CA TYR A 15 -2.40 -22.44 -18.04
C TYR A 15 -1.50 -21.62 -17.08
N THR A 16 -0.37 -22.18 -16.65
CA THR A 16 0.59 -21.47 -15.79
C THR A 16 1.37 -20.37 -16.52
N GLN A 17 1.61 -20.49 -17.82
CA GLN A 17 2.21 -19.42 -18.62
C GLN A 17 1.22 -18.30 -18.96
N LEU A 18 -0.07 -18.61 -19.08
CA LEU A 18 -1.14 -17.62 -19.28
C LEU A 18 -1.46 -16.81 -18.01
N GLN A 19 -1.16 -17.35 -16.83
CA GLN A 19 -1.39 -16.70 -15.53
C GLN A 19 -0.17 -15.91 -15.01
N LYS A 20 0.92 -15.82 -15.77
CA LYS A 20 2.03 -14.97 -15.36
C LYS A 20 1.65 -13.51 -15.59
N PRO A 21 1.73 -12.67 -14.54
CA PRO A 21 1.63 -11.23 -14.73
C PRO A 21 2.66 -10.79 -15.79
N PRO A 22 2.36 -9.71 -16.54
CA PRO A 22 3.33 -9.10 -17.43
C PRO A 22 4.67 -8.87 -16.72
N ALA A 23 5.80 -8.93 -17.42
CA ALA A 23 7.12 -8.84 -16.80
C ALA A 23 7.32 -7.49 -16.06
N GLU A 24 6.69 -6.44 -16.56
CA GLU A 24 6.61 -5.10 -15.99
C GLU A 24 5.84 -5.04 -14.66
N CYS A 25 5.05 -6.06 -14.32
CA CYS A 25 4.28 -6.11 -13.08
C CYS A 25 5.07 -6.65 -11.88
N GLY A 26 6.25 -7.24 -12.08
CA GLY A 26 7.09 -7.72 -10.96
C GLY A 26 7.33 -6.64 -9.89
N PRO A 27 7.85 -5.46 -10.26
CA PRO A 27 8.05 -4.35 -9.33
C PRO A 27 6.76 -3.79 -8.72
N VAL A 28 5.63 -3.84 -9.46
CA VAL A 28 4.32 -3.44 -8.94
C VAL A 28 3.84 -4.40 -7.85
N ILE A 29 3.99 -5.69 -8.07
CA ILE A 29 3.62 -6.73 -7.09
C ILE A 29 4.46 -6.56 -5.83
N GLU A 30 5.78 -6.33 -5.94
CA GLU A 30 6.65 -6.07 -4.79
C GLU A 30 6.18 -4.85 -3.97
N LEU A 31 5.74 -3.77 -4.65
CA LEU A 31 5.17 -2.59 -4.00
C LEU A 31 3.88 -2.93 -3.23
N LEU A 32 2.96 -3.66 -3.85
CA LEU A 32 1.67 -4.03 -3.27
C LEU A 32 1.82 -5.01 -2.08
N GLU A 33 2.73 -5.98 -2.21
CA GLU A 33 3.06 -6.92 -1.13
C GLU A 33 3.68 -6.19 0.06
N PHE A 34 4.63 -5.27 -0.19
CA PHE A 34 5.20 -4.45 0.86
C PHE A 34 4.15 -3.59 1.55
N ASN A 35 3.24 -2.97 0.80
CA ASN A 35 2.16 -2.17 1.36
C ASN A 35 1.27 -3.00 2.29
N THR A 36 0.85 -4.18 1.85
CA THR A 36 0.00 -5.10 2.63
C THR A 36 0.72 -5.54 3.91
N ALA A 37 1.97 -6.01 3.79
CA ALA A 37 2.75 -6.48 4.93
C ALA A 37 2.99 -5.38 5.99
N GLN A 38 3.29 -4.15 5.57
CA GLN A 38 3.44 -3.03 6.49
C GLN A 38 2.10 -2.57 7.09
N GLY A 39 1.03 -2.60 6.30
CA GLY A 39 -0.32 -2.30 6.79
C GLY A 39 -0.76 -3.26 7.90
N ASP A 40 -0.44 -4.54 7.78
CA ASP A 40 -0.73 -5.54 8.81
C ASP A 40 0.11 -5.32 10.08
N LEU A 41 1.40 -4.98 9.95
CA LEU A 41 2.27 -4.66 11.09
C LEU A 41 1.81 -3.39 11.83
N ILE A 42 1.38 -2.36 11.09
CA ILE A 42 0.82 -1.14 11.67
C ILE A 42 -0.52 -1.46 12.37
N ARG A 43 -1.38 -2.27 11.75
CA ARG A 43 -2.65 -2.69 12.35
C ARG A 43 -2.43 -3.46 13.64
N GLU A 44 -1.54 -4.46 13.65
CA GLU A 44 -1.20 -5.26 14.83
C GLU A 44 -0.69 -4.38 15.99
N LYS A 45 0.14 -3.37 15.68
CA LYS A 45 0.60 -2.39 16.68
C LYS A 45 -0.53 -1.49 17.20
N SER A 46 -1.55 -1.23 16.38
CA SER A 46 -2.68 -0.35 16.71
C SER A 46 -3.88 -1.05 17.37
N GLU A 47 -4.05 -2.37 17.20
CA GLU A 47 -5.23 -3.11 17.69
C GLU A 47 -5.39 -3.07 19.22
N ASN A 48 -4.32 -2.78 19.96
CA ASN A 48 -4.34 -2.59 21.41
C ASN A 48 -4.00 -1.16 21.84
N ALA A 49 -3.89 -0.22 20.89
CA ALA A 49 -3.62 1.18 21.18
C ALA A 49 -4.95 1.91 21.42
N GLU A 50 -5.21 2.29 22.67
CA GLU A 50 -6.33 3.20 23.01
C GLU A 50 -6.05 4.64 22.55
N ASP A 51 -4.80 4.93 22.15
CA ASP A 51 -4.29 6.26 21.85
C ASP A 51 -3.86 6.41 20.38
N LEU A 52 -3.80 7.67 19.93
CA LEU A 52 -3.26 8.02 18.61
C LEU A 52 -1.79 7.61 18.45
N PRO A 53 -1.33 7.32 17.20
CA PRO A 53 0.05 6.95 16.95
C PRO A 53 1.03 7.93 17.58
N THR A 54 1.96 7.44 18.40
CA THR A 54 2.94 8.25 19.12
C THR A 54 4.07 8.73 18.20
N ALA A 55 4.97 9.58 18.74
CA ALA A 55 6.20 9.94 18.02
C ALA A 55 7.09 8.72 17.71
N ALA A 56 7.04 7.69 18.55
CA ALA A 56 7.79 6.46 18.33
C ALA A 56 7.16 5.62 17.20
N ASP A 57 5.82 5.59 17.12
CA ASP A 57 5.09 4.91 16.05
C ASP A 57 5.27 5.60 14.70
N GLU A 58 5.43 6.93 14.70
CA GLU A 58 5.68 7.72 13.50
C GLU A 58 6.92 7.24 12.72
N LEU A 59 7.93 6.68 13.39
CA LEU A 59 9.10 6.10 12.71
C LEU A 59 8.68 4.94 11.79
N ALA A 60 7.80 4.05 12.25
CA ALA A 60 7.32 2.93 11.44
C ALA A 60 6.50 3.42 10.24
N TYR A 61 5.68 4.46 10.43
CA TYR A 61 4.95 5.09 9.33
C TYR A 61 5.90 5.74 8.31
N ARG A 62 6.98 6.40 8.76
CA ARG A 62 8.00 6.97 7.87
C ARG A 62 8.71 5.88 7.08
N GLU A 63 9.14 4.81 7.73
CA GLU A 63 9.76 3.66 7.07
C GLU A 63 8.85 3.01 6.03
N TRP A 64 7.54 2.91 6.33
CA TRP A 64 6.54 2.47 5.36
C TRP A 64 6.46 3.41 4.14
N ALA A 65 6.32 4.73 4.35
CA ALA A 65 6.25 5.69 3.25
C ALA A 65 7.54 5.71 2.40
N ASP A 66 8.71 5.68 3.04
CA ASP A 66 10.00 5.63 2.36
C ASP A 66 10.18 4.32 1.58
N GLY A 67 9.74 3.20 2.15
CA GLY A 67 9.76 1.89 1.50
C GLY A 67 8.82 1.79 0.29
N LEU A 68 7.66 2.49 0.31
CA LEU A 68 6.80 2.66 -0.85
C LEU A 68 7.49 3.50 -1.93
N ALA A 69 8.11 4.62 -1.55
CA ALA A 69 8.83 5.49 -2.47
C ALA A 69 10.07 4.81 -3.10
N GLU A 70 10.77 3.95 -2.36
CA GLU A 70 11.84 3.13 -2.91
C GLU A 70 11.33 2.18 -4.00
N ARG A 71 10.25 1.45 -3.73
CA ARG A 71 9.68 0.48 -4.67
C ARG A 71 9.03 1.14 -5.87
N ALA A 72 8.33 2.26 -5.67
CA ALA A 72 7.72 3.02 -6.75
C ALA A 72 8.76 3.46 -7.79
N ARG A 73 9.97 3.81 -7.35
CA ARG A 73 11.07 4.19 -8.24
C ARG A 73 11.64 3.05 -9.09
N LYS A 74 11.43 1.79 -8.68
CA LYS A 74 11.85 0.57 -9.41
C LYS A 74 10.89 0.18 -10.54
N ILE A 75 9.73 0.83 -10.63
CA ILE A 75 8.78 0.62 -11.73
C ILE A 75 9.22 1.47 -12.92
N ASP A 76 9.60 0.79 -14.00
CA ASP A 76 10.12 1.43 -15.22
C ASP A 76 9.06 1.65 -16.30
N ASP A 77 7.96 0.88 -16.27
CA ASP A 77 6.85 1.09 -17.21
C ASP A 77 6.23 2.49 -16.99
N PRO A 78 6.21 3.37 -17.99
CA PRO A 78 5.73 4.74 -17.81
C PRO A 78 4.25 4.83 -17.39
N GLY A 79 3.42 3.88 -17.82
CA GLY A 79 2.00 3.84 -17.49
C GLY A 79 1.75 3.45 -16.03
N LEU A 80 2.58 2.55 -15.49
CA LEU A 80 2.49 2.10 -14.09
C LEU A 80 3.25 3.03 -13.13
N ARG A 81 4.38 3.60 -13.59
CA ARG A 81 5.28 4.41 -12.77
C ARG A 81 4.60 5.66 -12.22
N PHE A 82 3.81 6.35 -13.04
CA PHE A 82 3.12 7.56 -12.58
C PHE A 82 2.20 7.26 -11.39
N THR A 83 1.36 6.24 -11.54
CA THR A 83 0.42 5.79 -10.50
C THR A 83 1.14 5.34 -9.23
N ALA A 84 2.28 4.65 -9.37
CA ALA A 84 3.07 4.21 -8.22
C ALA A 84 3.77 5.34 -7.47
N ILE A 85 4.30 6.33 -8.17
CA ILE A 85 4.88 7.52 -7.54
C ILE A 85 3.79 8.33 -6.84
N ASP A 86 2.62 8.50 -7.46
CA ASP A 86 1.48 9.20 -6.84
C ASP A 86 1.03 8.47 -5.54
N ALA A 87 0.98 7.13 -5.55
CA ALA A 87 0.73 6.34 -4.35
C ALA A 87 1.79 6.60 -3.25
N ALA A 88 3.08 6.57 -3.59
CA ALA A 88 4.14 6.83 -2.63
C ALA A 88 4.10 8.27 -2.07
N ASP A 89 3.79 9.26 -2.90
CA ASP A 89 3.67 10.65 -2.49
C ASP A 89 2.49 10.88 -1.55
N LEU A 90 1.35 10.21 -1.80
CA LEU A 90 0.17 10.21 -0.92
C LEU A 90 0.48 9.58 0.44
N ALA A 91 1.20 8.45 0.46
CA ALA A 91 1.67 7.84 1.71
C ALA A 91 2.58 8.81 2.48
N GLY A 92 3.56 9.43 1.81
CA GLY A 92 4.40 10.45 2.44
C GLY A 92 3.61 11.65 2.97
N ALA A 93 2.57 12.09 2.27
CA ALA A 93 1.69 13.17 2.71
C ALA A 93 0.87 12.79 3.95
N PHE A 94 0.39 11.55 4.03
CA PHE A 94 -0.30 11.01 5.20
C PHE A 94 0.63 11.06 6.43
N VAL A 95 1.85 10.55 6.31
CA VAL A 95 2.81 10.50 7.42
C VAL A 95 3.17 11.91 7.93
N ARG A 96 3.34 12.88 7.02
CA ARG A 96 3.62 14.28 7.40
C ARG A 96 2.52 14.92 8.25
N LYS A 97 1.30 14.38 8.25
CA LYS A 97 0.18 14.90 9.06
C LYS A 97 0.09 14.28 10.46
N LEU A 98 0.78 13.17 10.74
CA LEU A 98 0.75 12.53 12.07
C LEU A 98 1.15 13.45 13.23
N PRO A 99 2.19 14.31 13.13
CA PRO A 99 2.51 15.26 14.21
C PRO A 99 1.38 16.25 14.48
N GLN A 100 0.73 16.73 13.43
CA GLN A 100 -0.40 17.66 13.55
C GLN A 100 -1.61 16.97 14.18
N LEU A 101 -1.93 15.74 13.76
CA LEU A 101 -2.98 14.94 14.36
C LEU A 101 -2.79 14.79 15.88
N ARG A 102 -1.57 14.48 16.32
CA ARG A 102 -1.24 14.39 17.75
C ARG A 102 -1.43 15.72 18.48
N ALA A 103 -0.98 16.82 17.88
CA ALA A 103 -1.09 18.15 18.50
C ALA A 103 -2.56 18.58 18.63
N ASP A 104 -3.36 18.39 17.57
CA ASP A 104 -4.78 18.76 17.55
C ASP A 104 -5.58 17.92 18.54
N ALA A 105 -5.28 16.62 18.64
CA ALA A 105 -5.92 15.74 19.61
C ALA A 105 -5.54 16.06 21.06
N ALA A 106 -4.29 16.46 21.32
CA ALA A 106 -3.88 16.90 22.66
C ALA A 106 -4.54 18.22 23.09
N ALA A 107 -4.89 19.08 22.13
CA ALA A 107 -5.62 20.34 22.37
C ALA A 107 -7.14 20.15 22.48
N GLN A 108 -7.64 18.97 22.15
CA GLN A 108 -9.07 18.66 22.09
C GLN A 108 -9.68 18.55 23.50
N ALA A 109 -10.82 19.20 23.72
CA ALA A 109 -11.60 19.00 24.93
C ALA A 109 -12.26 17.61 24.94
N PRO A 110 -12.39 16.92 26.11
CA PRO A 110 -13.07 15.63 26.18
C PRO A 110 -14.47 15.67 25.57
N GLY A 111 -14.75 14.76 24.62
CA GLY A 111 -16.04 14.66 23.93
C GLY A 111 -16.30 15.69 22.82
N GLY A 112 -15.31 16.52 22.47
CA GLY A 112 -15.42 17.43 21.31
C GLY A 112 -15.43 16.70 19.96
N PRO A 113 -15.84 17.36 18.86
CA PRO A 113 -15.89 16.76 17.53
C PRO A 113 -14.49 16.40 17.01
N ALA A 114 -14.38 15.34 16.20
CA ALA A 114 -13.09 14.93 15.63
C ALA A 114 -12.36 16.12 14.94
N PRO A 115 -11.05 16.29 15.17
CA PRO A 115 -10.26 17.33 14.51
C PRO A 115 -10.34 17.26 12.98
N GLN A 116 -10.32 18.41 12.31
CA GLN A 116 -10.39 18.50 10.84
C GLN A 116 -9.30 17.65 10.15
N ILE A 117 -8.11 17.57 10.75
CA ILE A 117 -6.98 16.80 10.25
C ILE A 117 -7.30 15.30 10.07
N VAL A 118 -8.23 14.74 10.84
CA VAL A 118 -8.70 13.35 10.67
C VAL A 118 -9.33 13.14 9.29
N TYR A 119 -10.18 14.08 8.86
CA TYR A 119 -10.82 14.03 7.55
C TYR A 119 -9.82 14.21 6.42
N GLU A 120 -8.83 15.10 6.59
CA GLU A 120 -7.77 15.29 5.60
C GLU A 120 -6.91 14.03 5.43
N MET A 121 -6.59 13.36 6.53
CA MET A 121 -5.81 12.11 6.50
C MET A 121 -6.61 10.95 5.90
N SER A 122 -7.91 10.84 6.21
CA SER A 122 -8.80 9.86 5.56
C SER A 122 -8.89 10.09 4.06
N ALA A 123 -8.98 11.35 3.60
CA ALA A 123 -9.00 11.64 2.16
C ALA A 123 -7.68 11.28 1.46
N LEU A 124 -6.54 11.35 2.14
CA LEU A 124 -5.25 10.90 1.62
C LEU A 124 -5.16 9.38 1.54
N ASP A 125 -5.62 8.67 2.59
CA ASP A 125 -5.68 7.20 2.58
C ASP A 125 -6.62 6.69 1.47
N ASP A 126 -7.81 7.26 1.35
CA ASP A 126 -8.74 6.91 0.28
C ASP A 126 -8.12 7.09 -1.12
N GLN A 127 -7.34 8.16 -1.33
CA GLN A 127 -6.63 8.39 -2.58
C GLN A 127 -5.51 7.35 -2.78
N LEU A 128 -4.75 7.05 -1.74
CA LEU A 128 -3.71 6.04 -1.75
C LEU A 128 -4.28 4.66 -2.13
N GLN A 129 -5.34 4.21 -1.45
CA GLN A 129 -6.00 2.93 -1.72
C GLN A 129 -6.50 2.85 -3.16
N ARG A 130 -7.01 3.95 -3.73
CA ARG A 130 -7.39 4.00 -5.14
C ARG A 130 -6.20 3.79 -6.07
N ARG A 131 -5.06 4.46 -5.85
CA ARG A 131 -3.85 4.29 -6.68
C ARG A 131 -3.27 2.88 -6.57
N LEU A 132 -3.25 2.30 -5.38
CA LEU A 132 -2.86 0.91 -5.17
C LEU A 132 -3.80 -0.06 -5.90
N GLY A 133 -5.12 0.21 -5.85
CA GLY A 133 -6.12 -0.55 -6.61
C GLY A 133 -5.94 -0.43 -8.13
N GLU A 134 -5.62 0.75 -8.65
CA GLU A 134 -5.31 0.96 -10.07
C GLU A 134 -4.08 0.13 -10.50
N LEU A 135 -3.02 0.11 -9.70
CA LEU A 135 -1.84 -0.72 -9.94
C LEU A 135 -2.17 -2.23 -9.88
N ALA A 136 -2.93 -2.66 -8.88
CA ALA A 136 -3.35 -4.05 -8.74
C ALA A 136 -4.19 -4.50 -9.94
N ASN A 137 -5.15 -3.69 -10.37
CA ASN A 137 -6.00 -3.97 -11.52
C ASN A 137 -5.21 -4.02 -12.83
N ALA A 138 -4.20 -3.16 -13.00
CA ALA A 138 -3.34 -3.19 -14.17
C ALA A 138 -2.48 -4.46 -14.26
N CYS A 139 -2.21 -5.10 -13.11
CA CYS A 139 -1.35 -6.28 -13.00
C CYS A 139 -2.10 -7.59 -12.67
N ALA A 140 -3.43 -7.55 -12.55
CA ALA A 140 -4.30 -8.71 -12.41
C ALA A 140 -4.52 -9.37 -13.77
N GLY A 141 -3.54 -10.17 -14.22
CA GLY A 141 -3.65 -11.04 -15.39
C GLY A 141 -4.43 -12.32 -15.10
#